data_AF-A0A519DVH0-F1
#
_entry.id   AF-A0A519DVH0-F1
#
_cell.length_a   1.000
_cell.length_b   1.000
_cell.length_c   1.000
_cell.angle_alpha   90.00
_cell.angle_beta   90.00
_cell.angle_gamma   90.00
#
_symmetry.space_group_name_H-M   'P 1'
#
loop_
_entity.id
_entity.type
_entity.pdbx_description
1 polymer ?
#
loop_
_entity_poly.entity_id
_entity_poly.type
_entity_poly.pdbx_seq_one_letter_code
_entity_poly.pdbx_strand_id
1 'polypeptide(L)'
;MQLKPYQRQALTALSDFLAGAQEADHAQAFEAVVNAPQPDGLPTLRQRLGRYYRPYNGAKGLADVPYVCLRLPTGGGKTVLAAHSIAAVRDAGLGGDYPLVLWLVPSEIIQTQTADALADPKHPYRQALDAAFDGRVRVFDIADHAQIRPHDLAQNVCIVVGTIQTLKITNTNKRKVYAHHEDLEPHFSRLDRFALEALPNLERTDSGQVKYSFANLLHLHRPLMLVDEAHNAVTDLSDEMRRRINPAAVVEFTATPKDRSNILFNVSAAELKQEAMIKLPIVLQEHPHWQAAVVGTVQERDRLARLAEKDAAYIRPLALYQA
;
A
#
# COMPACT_ATOMS: atom_id res chain seq x y z
N MET A 1 -16.55 9.22 7.34
CA MET A 1 -16.14 10.25 6.35
C MET A 1 -16.55 9.78 4.96
N GLN A 2 -17.09 10.63 4.08
CA GLN A 2 -17.39 10.22 2.71
C GLN A 2 -16.14 10.32 1.81
N LEU A 3 -15.92 9.32 0.98
CA LEU A 3 -14.85 9.32 -0.01
C LEU A 3 -15.06 10.41 -1.07
N LYS A 4 -13.96 11.01 -1.50
CA LYS A 4 -13.94 11.98 -2.61
C LYS A 4 -14.18 11.28 -3.95
N PRO A 5 -14.65 11.98 -5.00
CA PRO A 5 -14.89 11.39 -6.32
C PRO A 5 -13.67 10.63 -6.88
N TYR A 6 -12.47 11.21 -6.82
CA TYR A 6 -11.25 10.54 -7.30
C TYR A 6 -10.89 9.29 -6.49
N GLN A 7 -11.24 9.23 -5.19
CA GLN A 7 -11.01 8.05 -4.35
C GLN A 7 -11.96 6.92 -4.73
N ARG A 8 -13.24 7.25 -4.98
CA ARG A 8 -14.23 6.29 -5.47
C ARG A 8 -13.83 5.72 -6.83
N GLN A 9 -13.43 6.58 -7.77
CA GLN A 9 -12.94 6.16 -9.08
C GLN A 9 -11.71 5.25 -8.98
N ALA A 10 -10.76 5.57 -8.08
CA ALA A 10 -9.59 4.72 -7.85
C ALA A 10 -9.97 3.33 -7.31
N LEU A 11 -10.95 3.24 -6.39
CA LEU A 11 -11.44 1.97 -5.87
C LEU A 11 -12.23 1.17 -6.90
N THR A 12 -13.02 1.83 -7.76
CA THR A 12 -13.70 1.17 -8.87
C THR A 12 -12.68 0.57 -9.83
N ALA A 13 -11.69 1.34 -10.28
CA ALA A 13 -10.62 0.85 -11.14
C ALA A 13 -9.88 -0.34 -10.52
N LEU A 14 -9.57 -0.26 -9.21
CA LEU A 14 -8.96 -1.37 -8.48
C LEU A 14 -9.86 -2.61 -8.46
N SER A 15 -11.15 -2.45 -8.17
CA SER A 15 -12.10 -3.56 -8.11
C SER A 15 -12.24 -4.24 -9.47
N ASP A 16 -12.39 -3.46 -10.53
CA ASP A 16 -12.48 -3.96 -11.91
C ASP A 16 -11.22 -4.74 -12.31
N PHE A 17 -10.04 -4.22 -11.93
CA PHE A 17 -8.77 -4.91 -12.19
C PHE A 17 -8.67 -6.23 -11.42
N LEU A 18 -8.99 -6.22 -10.13
CA LEU A 18 -8.88 -7.42 -9.29
C LEU A 18 -9.87 -8.50 -9.74
N ALA A 19 -11.10 -8.14 -10.11
CA ALA A 19 -12.08 -9.05 -10.65
C ALA A 19 -11.62 -9.62 -12.01
N GLY A 20 -11.19 -8.76 -12.94
CA GLY A 20 -10.67 -9.21 -14.23
C GLY A 20 -9.43 -10.09 -14.11
N ALA A 21 -8.58 -9.85 -13.12
CA ALA A 21 -7.39 -10.65 -12.83
C ALA A 21 -7.71 -12.07 -12.32
N GLN A 22 -8.94 -12.33 -11.85
CA GLN A 22 -9.37 -13.70 -11.53
C GLN A 22 -9.75 -14.50 -12.78
N GLU A 23 -10.16 -13.82 -13.86
CA GLU A 23 -10.72 -14.45 -15.06
C GLU A 23 -9.75 -14.46 -16.24
N ALA A 24 -8.75 -13.57 -16.24
CA ALA A 24 -7.82 -13.38 -17.34
C ALA A 24 -6.38 -13.14 -16.86
N ASP A 25 -5.42 -13.17 -17.80
CA ASP A 25 -4.04 -12.77 -17.53
C ASP A 25 -4.01 -11.33 -16.98
N HIS A 26 -3.17 -11.08 -15.97
CA HIS A 26 -3.07 -9.78 -15.30
C HIS A 26 -2.78 -8.61 -16.27
N ALA A 27 -1.98 -8.83 -17.31
CA ALA A 27 -1.73 -7.82 -18.32
C ALA A 27 -2.97 -7.53 -19.18
N GLN A 28 -3.76 -8.55 -19.48
CA GLN A 28 -5.03 -8.39 -20.20
C GLN A 28 -6.07 -7.67 -19.33
N ALA A 29 -6.20 -8.06 -18.06
CA ALA A 29 -7.07 -7.39 -17.10
C ALA A 29 -6.70 -5.92 -16.91
N PHE A 30 -5.40 -5.62 -16.78
CA PHE A 30 -4.88 -4.26 -16.69
C PHE A 30 -5.23 -3.44 -17.94
N GLU A 31 -4.95 -3.97 -19.14
CA GLU A 31 -5.27 -3.30 -20.41
C GLU A 31 -6.78 -3.11 -20.60
N ALA A 32 -7.60 -4.08 -20.21
CA ALA A 32 -9.06 -3.93 -20.26
C ALA A 32 -9.52 -2.75 -19.42
N VAL A 33 -9.05 -2.64 -18.17
CA VAL A 33 -9.42 -1.55 -17.27
C VAL A 33 -8.89 -0.21 -17.76
N VAL A 34 -7.63 -0.13 -18.21
CA VAL A 34 -7.09 1.18 -18.61
C VAL A 34 -7.70 1.74 -19.90
N ASN A 35 -8.18 0.87 -20.78
CA ASN A 35 -8.81 1.26 -22.05
C ASN A 35 -10.35 1.32 -21.96
N ALA A 36 -10.96 0.89 -20.85
CA ALA A 36 -12.40 0.89 -20.67
C ALA A 36 -13.00 2.32 -20.79
N PRO A 37 -14.13 2.48 -21.50
CA PRO A 37 -14.87 3.75 -21.53
C PRO A 37 -15.22 4.21 -20.11
N GLN A 38 -15.02 5.51 -19.84
CA GLN A 38 -15.38 6.09 -18.55
C GLN A 38 -16.74 6.81 -18.64
N PRO A 39 -17.49 6.92 -17.54
CA PRO A 39 -18.76 7.64 -17.51
C PRO A 39 -18.63 9.10 -17.98
N ASP A 40 -19.73 9.66 -18.48
CA ASP A 40 -19.87 11.09 -18.81
C ASP A 40 -18.84 11.63 -19.82
N GLY A 41 -18.30 10.76 -20.69
CA GLY A 41 -17.29 11.14 -21.68
C GLY A 41 -15.94 11.53 -21.08
N LEU A 42 -15.69 11.16 -19.81
CA LEU A 42 -14.39 11.33 -19.19
C LEU A 42 -13.30 10.58 -19.97
N PRO A 43 -12.05 11.08 -19.93
CA PRO A 43 -10.94 10.38 -20.56
C PRO A 43 -10.77 8.98 -19.96
N THR A 44 -10.38 8.02 -20.80
CA THR A 44 -9.97 6.68 -20.35
C THR A 44 -8.90 6.77 -19.28
N LEU A 45 -8.78 5.74 -18.43
CA LEU A 45 -7.71 5.72 -17.43
C LEU A 45 -6.33 5.77 -18.09
N ARG A 46 -6.15 5.17 -19.27
CA ARG A 46 -4.92 5.29 -20.07
C ARG A 46 -4.57 6.74 -20.40
N GLN A 47 -5.54 7.53 -20.86
CA GLN A 47 -5.34 8.96 -21.11
C GLN A 47 -5.04 9.72 -19.81
N ARG A 48 -5.71 9.38 -18.71
CA ARG A 48 -5.49 9.95 -17.38
C ARG A 48 -4.11 9.64 -16.80
N LEU A 49 -3.56 8.45 -17.08
CA LEU A 49 -2.20 8.06 -16.70
C LEU A 49 -1.16 8.92 -17.44
N GLY A 50 -1.40 9.25 -18.71
CA GLY A 50 -0.51 10.08 -19.51
C GLY A 50 0.92 9.53 -19.50
N ARG A 51 1.90 10.34 -19.05
CA ARG A 51 3.31 9.92 -18.97
C ARG A 51 3.57 8.72 -18.04
N TYR A 52 2.65 8.44 -17.11
CA TYR A 52 2.76 7.34 -16.15
C TYR A 52 2.28 6.00 -16.72
N TYR A 53 1.60 5.99 -17.87
CA TYR A 53 1.17 4.74 -18.48
C TYR A 53 2.38 3.91 -18.91
N ARG A 54 2.36 2.63 -18.55
CA ARG A 54 3.26 1.59 -19.04
C ARG A 54 2.45 0.29 -19.19
N PRO A 55 2.81 -0.60 -20.12
CA PRO A 55 2.27 -1.95 -20.14
C PRO A 55 2.49 -2.63 -18.79
N TYR A 56 1.53 -3.46 -18.39
CA TYR A 56 1.64 -4.24 -17.16
C TYR A 56 2.89 -5.11 -17.18
N ASN A 57 3.61 -5.12 -16.06
CA ASN A 57 4.78 -5.96 -15.88
C ASN A 57 4.67 -6.73 -14.56
N GLY A 58 4.51 -8.05 -14.66
CA GLY A 58 4.51 -8.92 -13.48
C GLY A 58 5.87 -8.86 -12.77
N ALA A 59 5.86 -8.65 -11.45
CA ALA A 59 7.10 -8.69 -10.68
C ALA A 59 7.58 -10.15 -10.52
N LYS A 60 8.88 -10.39 -10.64
CA LYS A 60 9.45 -11.72 -10.39
C LYS A 60 9.13 -12.18 -8.96
N GLY A 61 8.67 -13.42 -8.84
CA GLY A 61 8.16 -13.98 -7.57
C GLY A 61 6.71 -13.59 -7.24
N LEU A 62 6.04 -12.83 -8.10
CA LEU A 62 4.63 -12.42 -8.02
C LEU A 62 3.95 -12.49 -9.40
N ALA A 63 4.44 -13.32 -10.32
CA ALA A 63 3.89 -13.38 -11.69
C ALA A 63 2.39 -13.73 -11.68
N ASP A 64 2.02 -14.69 -10.82
CA ASP A 64 0.65 -15.16 -10.61
C ASP A 64 -0.09 -14.40 -9.49
N VAL A 65 0.36 -13.17 -9.17
CA VAL A 65 -0.30 -12.30 -8.19
C VAL A 65 -0.70 -10.98 -8.85
N PRO A 66 -1.98 -10.56 -8.74
CA PRO A 66 -2.41 -9.25 -9.21
C PRO A 66 -1.67 -8.16 -8.44
N TYR A 67 -0.95 -7.30 -9.16
CA TYR A 67 -0.08 -6.29 -8.58
C TYR A 67 -0.22 -4.94 -9.30
N VAL A 68 -0.82 -3.97 -8.61
CA VAL A 68 -1.08 -2.61 -9.14
C VAL A 68 -0.73 -1.51 -8.16
N CYS A 69 -0.58 -0.30 -8.69
CA CYS A 69 -0.24 0.90 -7.98
C CYS A 69 -1.29 2.00 -8.21
N LEU A 70 -1.78 2.59 -7.14
CA LEU A 70 -2.65 3.76 -7.14
C LEU A 70 -1.83 5.00 -6.79
N ARG A 71 -1.65 5.89 -7.76
CA ARG A 71 -0.83 7.08 -7.61
C ARG A 71 -1.66 8.28 -7.12
N LEU A 72 -1.40 8.72 -5.90
CA LEU A 72 -2.06 9.84 -5.25
C LEU A 72 -1.01 10.80 -4.69
N PRO A 73 -1.04 12.11 -5.05
CA PRO A 73 -0.14 13.09 -4.46
C PRO A 73 -0.27 13.17 -2.93
N THR A 74 0.78 13.65 -2.26
CA THR A 74 0.77 13.89 -0.81
C THR A 74 -0.42 14.76 -0.40
N GLY A 75 -1.09 14.40 0.70
CA GLY A 75 -2.34 15.03 1.13
C GLY A 75 -3.60 14.52 0.43
N GLY A 76 -3.47 13.67 -0.62
CA GLY A 76 -4.62 13.09 -1.33
C GLY A 76 -5.38 11.98 -0.58
N GLY A 77 -5.03 11.68 0.67
CA GLY A 77 -5.68 10.64 1.48
C GLY A 77 -5.34 9.22 1.03
N LYS A 78 -4.04 8.88 0.90
CA LYS A 78 -3.58 7.53 0.56
C LYS A 78 -3.99 6.49 1.59
N THR A 79 -3.74 6.75 2.86
CA THR A 79 -3.98 5.79 3.94
C THR A 79 -5.48 5.52 4.15
N VAL A 80 -6.36 6.52 3.99
CA VAL A 80 -7.82 6.27 4.01
C VAL A 80 -8.26 5.45 2.80
N LEU A 81 -7.69 5.72 1.62
CA LEU A 81 -7.97 4.92 0.42
C LEU A 81 -7.52 3.46 0.59
N ALA A 82 -6.35 3.25 1.22
CA ALA A 82 -5.83 1.92 1.54
C ALA A 82 -6.72 1.15 2.51
N ALA A 83 -7.33 1.81 3.51
CA ALA A 83 -8.30 1.16 4.38
C ALA A 83 -9.53 0.69 3.58
N HIS A 84 -10.05 1.51 2.67
CA HIS A 84 -11.17 1.13 1.81
C HIS A 84 -10.83 0.08 0.75
N SER A 85 -9.57 -0.02 0.30
CA SER A 85 -9.18 -1.04 -0.69
C SER A 85 -9.25 -2.47 -0.14
N ILE A 86 -9.24 -2.65 1.18
CA ILE A 86 -9.37 -3.98 1.79
C ILE A 86 -10.75 -4.58 1.46
N ALA A 87 -11.81 -3.76 1.46
CA ALA A 87 -13.14 -4.20 1.04
C ALA A 87 -13.18 -4.54 -0.46
N ALA A 88 -12.53 -3.74 -1.32
CA ALA A 88 -12.46 -4.00 -2.75
C ALA A 88 -11.80 -5.36 -3.06
N VAL A 89 -10.79 -5.76 -2.29
CA VAL A 89 -10.12 -7.06 -2.44
C VAL A 89 -11.03 -8.22 -2.04
N ARG A 90 -11.72 -8.09 -0.90
CA ARG A 90 -12.74 -9.07 -0.48
C ARG A 90 -13.83 -9.22 -1.55
N ASP A 91 -14.36 -8.10 -2.03
CA ASP A 91 -15.46 -8.09 -3.01
C ASP A 91 -15.05 -8.66 -4.37
N ALA A 92 -13.77 -8.57 -4.70
CA ALA A 92 -13.17 -9.23 -5.86
C ALA A 92 -12.92 -10.74 -5.64
N GLY A 93 -13.32 -11.31 -4.49
CA GLY A 93 -13.16 -12.74 -4.18
C GLY A 93 -11.73 -13.15 -3.78
N LEU A 94 -10.87 -12.20 -3.43
CA LEU A 94 -9.49 -12.46 -3.01
C LEU A 94 -9.38 -12.42 -1.48
N GLY A 95 -8.77 -13.45 -0.89
CA GLY A 95 -8.52 -13.50 0.56
C GLY A 95 -9.72 -13.89 1.44
N GLY A 96 -10.85 -14.28 0.85
CA GLY A 96 -12.07 -14.68 1.57
C GLY A 96 -12.81 -13.52 2.25
N ASP A 97 -13.83 -13.84 3.04
CA ASP A 97 -14.68 -12.84 3.71
C ASP A 97 -13.90 -11.95 4.70
N TYR A 98 -12.87 -12.52 5.31
CA TYR A 98 -12.01 -11.89 6.32
C TYR A 98 -10.53 -12.03 5.93
N PRO A 99 -10.01 -11.15 5.04
CA PRO A 99 -8.65 -11.28 4.57
C PRO A 99 -7.64 -11.00 5.68
N LEU A 100 -6.52 -11.74 5.66
CA LEU A 100 -5.30 -11.32 6.36
C LEU A 100 -4.65 -10.21 5.53
N VAL A 101 -4.41 -9.05 6.16
CA VAL A 101 -3.80 -7.88 5.51
C VAL A 101 -2.42 -7.64 6.10
N LEU A 102 -1.42 -7.59 5.24
CA LEU A 102 -0.07 -7.15 5.58
C LEU A 102 0.10 -5.70 5.09
N TRP A 103 0.00 -4.75 6.01
CA TRP A 103 0.09 -3.32 5.71
C TRP A 103 1.52 -2.82 5.97
N LEU A 104 2.24 -2.54 4.90
CA LEU A 104 3.61 -2.08 4.96
C LEU A 104 3.72 -0.57 4.82
N VAL A 105 4.49 0.02 5.73
CA VAL A 105 4.77 1.46 5.77
C VAL A 105 6.28 1.72 5.79
N PRO A 106 6.75 2.94 5.45
CA PRO A 106 8.18 3.15 5.22
C PRO A 106 9.02 3.30 6.49
N SER A 107 8.44 3.62 7.65
CA SER A 107 9.18 3.83 8.91
C SER A 107 8.42 3.33 10.14
N GLU A 108 9.15 3.07 11.23
CA GLU A 108 8.57 2.60 12.50
C GLU A 108 7.64 3.65 13.14
N ILE A 109 7.96 4.94 13.00
CA ILE A 109 7.08 6.02 13.47
C ILE A 109 5.73 5.97 12.75
N ILE A 110 5.74 5.79 11.43
CA ILE A 110 4.50 5.68 10.64
C ILE A 110 3.78 4.37 10.96
N GLN A 111 4.50 3.30 11.29
CA GLN A 111 3.92 2.02 11.72
C GLN A 111 3.08 2.19 12.98
N THR A 112 3.65 2.77 14.05
CA THR A 112 2.91 3.01 15.29
C THR A 112 1.72 3.93 15.07
N GLN A 113 1.90 5.04 14.36
CA GLN A 113 0.80 5.97 14.03
C GLN A 113 -0.32 5.29 13.24
N THR A 114 0.02 4.43 12.28
CA THR A 114 -0.97 3.73 11.46
C THR A 114 -1.70 2.66 12.27
N ALA A 115 -0.98 1.90 13.09
CA ALA A 115 -1.57 0.90 13.98
C ALA A 115 -2.54 1.55 14.99
N ASP A 116 -2.13 2.63 15.65
CA ASP A 116 -2.98 3.39 16.59
C ASP A 116 -4.23 3.94 15.91
N ALA A 117 -4.08 4.52 14.70
CA ALA A 117 -5.17 5.06 13.91
C ALA A 117 -6.14 3.99 13.38
N LEU A 118 -5.68 2.76 13.18
CA LEU A 118 -6.54 1.62 12.82
C LEU A 118 -7.18 1.00 14.06
N ALA A 119 -6.55 1.10 15.23
CA ALA A 119 -7.09 0.58 16.49
C ALA A 119 -8.19 1.48 17.08
N ASP A 120 -8.12 2.80 16.88
CA ASP A 120 -9.11 3.77 17.41
C ASP A 120 -10.46 3.72 16.66
N PRO A 121 -11.58 3.29 17.28
CA PRO A 121 -12.91 3.24 16.66
C PRO A 121 -13.44 4.59 16.16
N LYS A 122 -12.93 5.71 16.69
CA LYS A 122 -13.33 7.05 16.26
C LYS A 122 -12.55 7.53 15.04
N HIS A 123 -11.44 6.88 14.71
CA HIS A 123 -10.59 7.30 13.62
C HIS A 123 -11.21 6.91 12.27
N PRO A 124 -11.14 7.78 11.24
CA PRO A 124 -11.75 7.49 9.94
C PRO A 124 -11.31 6.19 9.27
N TYR A 125 -10.06 5.75 9.48
CA TYR A 125 -9.55 4.50 8.92
C TYR A 125 -10.27 3.30 9.52
N ARG A 126 -10.44 3.28 10.85
CA ARG A 126 -11.17 2.24 11.54
C ARG A 126 -12.66 2.25 11.20
N GLN A 127 -13.28 3.43 11.13
CA GLN A 127 -14.68 3.56 10.71
C GLN A 127 -14.94 2.97 9.32
N ALA A 128 -14.00 3.14 8.38
CA ALA A 128 -14.11 2.55 7.04
C ALA A 128 -14.11 1.02 7.09
N LEU A 129 -13.27 0.44 7.94
CA LEU A 129 -13.17 -1.01 8.12
C LEU A 129 -14.36 -1.57 8.89
N ASP A 130 -14.79 -0.91 9.97
CA ASP A 130 -15.95 -1.34 10.74
C ASP A 130 -17.22 -1.34 9.89
N ALA A 131 -17.39 -0.33 9.03
CA ALA A 131 -18.52 -0.29 8.09
C ALA A 131 -18.46 -1.40 7.03
N ALA A 132 -17.26 -1.83 6.62
CA ALA A 132 -17.10 -2.88 5.63
C ALA A 132 -17.20 -4.29 6.23
N PHE A 133 -16.77 -4.50 7.48
CA PHE A 133 -16.59 -5.82 8.10
C PHE A 133 -17.45 -6.02 9.36
N ASP A 134 -18.49 -5.20 9.55
CA ASP A 134 -19.39 -5.25 10.71
C ASP A 134 -18.65 -5.17 12.06
N GLY A 135 -17.62 -4.33 12.13
CA GLY A 135 -16.79 -4.17 13.33
C GLY A 135 -15.81 -5.31 13.61
N ARG A 136 -15.76 -6.35 12.77
CA ARG A 136 -14.88 -7.53 12.94
C ARG A 136 -13.46 -7.26 12.44
N VAL A 137 -12.79 -6.33 13.11
CA VAL A 137 -11.46 -5.84 12.73
C VAL A 137 -10.49 -6.09 13.88
N ARG A 138 -9.35 -6.73 13.58
CA ARG A 138 -8.23 -6.91 14.51
C ARG A 138 -6.99 -6.27 13.92
N VAL A 139 -6.30 -5.46 14.73
CA VAL A 139 -5.09 -4.74 14.31
C VAL A 139 -3.94 -5.21 15.18
N PHE A 140 -2.82 -5.55 14.54
CA PHE A 140 -1.62 -6.03 15.19
C PHE A 140 -0.41 -5.25 14.68
N ASP A 141 0.49 -4.89 15.59
CA ASP A 141 1.85 -4.57 15.21
C ASP A 141 2.55 -5.87 14.76
N ILE A 142 3.37 -5.81 13.70
CA ILE A 142 4.12 -6.98 13.24
C ILE A 142 5.04 -7.56 14.32
N ALA A 143 5.48 -6.77 15.31
CA ALA A 143 6.24 -7.25 16.44
C ALA A 143 5.42 -8.20 17.35
N ASP A 144 4.10 -8.04 17.37
CA ASP A 144 3.13 -8.79 18.19
C ASP A 144 2.44 -9.92 17.40
N HIS A 145 2.97 -10.31 16.24
CA HIS A 145 2.42 -11.38 15.39
C HIS A 145 2.13 -12.70 16.13
N ALA A 146 2.89 -13.02 17.19
CA ALA A 146 2.68 -14.22 18.00
C ALA A 146 1.37 -14.19 18.80
N GLN A 147 0.71 -13.03 18.92
CA GLN A 147 -0.59 -12.90 19.59
C GLN A 147 -1.77 -13.28 18.68
N ILE A 148 -1.57 -13.37 17.36
CA ILE A 148 -2.63 -13.72 16.41
C ILE A 148 -3.07 -15.17 16.68
N ARG A 149 -4.37 -15.40 16.87
CA ARG A 149 -4.94 -16.74 17.09
C ARG A 149 -5.69 -17.22 15.85
N PRO A 150 -5.85 -18.54 15.65
CA PRO A 150 -6.60 -19.07 14.50
C PRO A 150 -8.04 -18.54 14.41
N HIS A 151 -8.66 -18.27 15.55
CA HIS A 151 -10.01 -17.70 15.60
C HIS A 151 -10.08 -16.26 15.09
N ASP A 152 -9.01 -15.46 15.28
CA ASP A 152 -8.94 -14.10 14.76
C ASP A 152 -9.02 -14.15 13.22
N LEU A 153 -8.17 -14.96 12.60
CA LEU A 153 -8.08 -15.13 11.14
C LEU A 153 -9.34 -15.74 10.52
N ALA A 154 -10.10 -16.53 11.29
CA ALA A 154 -11.31 -17.19 10.79
C ALA A 154 -12.55 -16.27 10.75
N GLN A 155 -12.57 -15.22 11.58
CA GLN A 155 -13.80 -14.43 11.81
C GLN A 155 -13.61 -12.91 11.72
N ASN A 156 -12.38 -12.44 11.55
CA ASN A 156 -12.07 -11.00 11.55
C ASN A 156 -11.08 -10.67 10.46
N VAL A 157 -11.24 -9.50 9.83
CA VAL A 157 -10.17 -8.93 9.02
C VAL A 157 -9.00 -8.60 9.95
N CYS A 158 -7.88 -9.28 9.75
CA CYS A 158 -6.69 -9.14 10.58
C CYS A 158 -5.67 -8.29 9.84
N ILE A 159 -5.39 -7.11 10.37
CA ILE A 159 -4.46 -6.16 9.77
C ILE A 159 -3.17 -6.15 10.58
N VAL A 160 -2.09 -6.62 9.97
CA VAL A 160 -0.75 -6.61 10.56
C VAL A 160 0.04 -5.46 9.95
N VAL A 161 0.35 -4.44 10.76
CA VAL A 161 1.09 -3.25 10.33
C VAL A 161 2.58 -3.45 10.59
N GLY A 162 3.42 -3.23 9.59
CA GLY A 162 4.86 -3.41 9.70
C GLY A 162 5.65 -2.51 8.76
N THR A 163 6.97 -2.44 8.95
CA THR A 163 7.86 -1.87 7.94
C THR A 163 8.34 -2.92 6.94
N ILE A 164 8.66 -2.48 5.72
CA ILE A 164 9.31 -3.34 4.70
C ILE A 164 10.61 -3.95 5.24
N GLN A 165 11.33 -3.21 6.08
CA GLN A 165 12.59 -3.65 6.69
C GLN A 165 12.40 -4.85 7.63
N THR A 166 11.23 -5.01 8.23
CA THR A 166 10.92 -6.16 9.10
C THR A 166 10.85 -7.47 8.31
N LEU A 167 10.61 -7.40 7.00
CA LEU A 167 10.60 -8.57 6.11
C LEU A 167 11.96 -8.84 5.44
N LYS A 168 12.92 -7.92 5.53
CA LYS A 168 14.24 -8.12 4.90
C LYS A 168 15.10 -9.05 5.76
N ILE A 169 15.43 -10.21 5.19
CA ILE A 169 16.24 -11.28 5.82
C ILE A 169 17.62 -10.79 6.29
N THR A 170 18.17 -9.74 5.67
CA THR A 170 19.51 -9.20 5.98
C THR A 170 19.60 -8.48 7.33
N ASN A 171 18.49 -8.21 8.01
CA ASN A 171 18.49 -7.46 9.27
C ASN A 171 18.48 -8.38 10.50
N THR A 172 19.65 -8.61 11.08
CA THR A 172 19.92 -9.56 12.18
C THR A 172 19.08 -9.34 13.45
N ASN A 173 18.60 -8.11 13.70
CA ASN A 173 17.77 -7.79 14.87
C ASN A 173 16.26 -8.06 14.67
N LYS A 174 15.80 -8.35 13.44
CA LYS A 174 14.36 -8.52 13.09
C LYS A 174 13.98 -9.96 12.72
N ARG A 175 14.74 -10.95 13.21
CA ARG A 175 14.51 -12.39 12.95
C ARG A 175 13.17 -12.95 13.47
N LYS A 176 12.39 -12.21 14.27
CA LYS A 176 11.17 -12.76 14.92
C LYS A 176 10.13 -13.27 13.92
N VAL A 177 9.92 -12.56 12.80
CA VAL A 177 8.93 -12.98 11.77
C VAL A 177 9.26 -14.35 11.15
N TYR A 178 10.55 -14.66 11.03
CA TYR A 178 11.04 -15.93 10.51
C TYR A 178 11.38 -16.92 11.62
N ALA A 179 11.37 -16.51 12.90
CA ALA A 179 11.71 -17.36 14.03
C ALA A 179 10.62 -18.40 14.28
N HIS A 180 11.01 -19.53 14.85
CA HIS A 180 10.04 -20.51 15.30
C HIS A 180 9.43 -19.98 16.59
N HIS A 181 8.11 -20.04 16.73
CA HIS A 181 7.39 -19.55 17.89
C HIS A 181 6.26 -20.52 18.24
N GLU A 182 6.28 -21.07 19.46
CA GLU A 182 5.33 -22.10 19.89
C GLU A 182 3.89 -21.57 19.91
N ASP A 183 3.66 -20.30 20.28
CA ASP A 183 2.32 -19.68 20.22
C ASP A 183 1.67 -19.71 18.83
N LEU A 184 2.45 -19.94 17.76
CA LEU A 184 1.93 -20.07 16.40
C LEU A 184 1.54 -21.51 16.03
N GLU A 185 1.94 -22.52 16.80
CA GLU A 185 1.59 -23.93 16.60
C GLU A 185 0.09 -24.16 16.30
N PRO A 186 -0.88 -23.50 16.98
CA PRO A 186 -2.31 -23.72 16.74
C PRO A 186 -2.76 -23.44 15.29
N HIS A 187 -2.00 -22.64 14.52
CA HIS A 187 -2.28 -22.35 13.12
C HIS A 187 -1.88 -23.50 12.18
N PHE A 188 -0.90 -24.31 12.58
CA PHE A 188 -0.34 -25.39 11.75
C PHE A 188 -0.86 -26.77 12.17
N SER A 189 -1.04 -26.99 13.46
CA SER A 189 -1.43 -28.29 14.04
C SER A 189 -2.77 -28.84 13.56
N ARG A 190 -3.65 -27.98 13.04
CA ARG A 190 -4.96 -28.38 12.50
C ARG A 190 -4.92 -28.79 11.03
N LEU A 191 -3.80 -28.57 10.35
CA LEU A 191 -3.62 -28.88 8.94
C LEU A 191 -3.00 -30.27 8.79
N ASP A 192 -3.35 -30.95 7.70
CA ASP A 192 -2.74 -32.23 7.38
C ASP A 192 -1.22 -32.07 7.19
N ARG A 193 -0.45 -32.90 7.90
CA ARG A 193 1.01 -32.78 7.95
C ARG A 193 1.64 -33.07 6.58
N PHE A 194 1.14 -34.05 5.84
CA PHE A 194 1.67 -34.39 4.53
C PHE A 194 1.38 -33.27 3.52
N ALA A 195 0.19 -32.67 3.57
CA ALA A 195 -0.16 -31.52 2.77
C ALA A 195 0.74 -30.31 3.09
N LEU A 196 0.95 -30.00 4.37
CA LEU A 196 1.87 -28.94 4.80
C LEU A 196 3.30 -29.19 4.32
N GLU A 197 3.80 -30.42 4.42
CA GLU A 197 5.14 -30.78 3.97
C GLU A 197 5.30 -30.76 2.44
N ALA A 198 4.20 -30.87 1.68
CA ALA A 198 4.21 -30.77 0.22
C ALA A 198 4.18 -29.32 -0.30
N LEU A 199 3.82 -28.34 0.54
CA LEU A 199 3.75 -26.94 0.12
C LEU A 199 5.16 -26.37 -0.14
N PRO A 200 5.41 -25.79 -1.33
CA PRO A 200 6.69 -25.19 -1.67
C PRO A 200 6.91 -23.87 -0.90
N ASN A 201 8.17 -23.46 -0.74
CA ASN A 201 8.58 -22.17 -0.15
C ASN A 201 8.26 -21.95 1.33
N LEU A 202 7.66 -22.93 2.04
CA LEU A 202 7.59 -22.90 3.50
C LEU A 202 8.99 -23.08 4.11
N GLU A 203 9.31 -22.26 5.11
CA GLU A 203 10.52 -22.41 5.90
C GLU A 203 10.46 -23.65 6.78
N ARG A 204 11.63 -24.29 6.95
CA ARG A 204 11.79 -25.50 7.73
C ARG A 204 12.78 -25.30 8.87
N THR A 205 12.61 -26.07 9.92
CA THR A 205 13.61 -26.24 10.99
C THR A 205 14.80 -27.04 10.46
N ASP A 206 15.89 -27.08 11.24
CA ASP A 206 17.06 -27.91 10.91
C ASP A 206 16.73 -29.42 10.87
N SER A 207 15.66 -29.83 11.55
CA SER A 207 15.10 -31.18 11.50
C SER A 207 14.19 -31.45 10.29
N GLY A 208 14.03 -30.49 9.38
CA GLY A 208 13.23 -30.62 8.14
C GLY A 208 11.72 -30.41 8.30
N GLN A 209 11.24 -30.14 9.52
CA GLN A 209 9.83 -29.90 9.81
C GLN A 209 9.41 -28.47 9.44
N VAL A 210 8.14 -28.26 9.09
CA VAL A 210 7.61 -26.91 8.83
C VAL A 210 7.75 -26.06 10.10
N LYS A 211 8.31 -24.86 9.93
CA LYS A 211 8.55 -23.93 11.03
C LYS A 211 7.26 -23.20 11.41
N TYR A 212 6.93 -23.12 12.69
CA TYR A 212 5.86 -22.26 13.18
C TYR A 212 6.35 -20.81 13.22
N SER A 213 6.33 -20.13 12.08
CA SER A 213 6.78 -18.75 11.92
C SER A 213 5.68 -17.89 11.32
N PHE A 214 5.75 -16.58 11.55
CA PHE A 214 4.81 -15.65 10.92
C PHE A 214 4.98 -15.60 9.41
N ALA A 215 6.20 -15.77 8.89
CA ALA A 215 6.44 -15.89 7.46
C ALA A 215 5.66 -17.09 6.85
N ASN A 216 5.68 -18.24 7.51
CA ASN A 216 4.90 -19.40 7.07
C ASN A 216 3.39 -19.18 7.26
N LEU A 217 2.98 -18.46 8.30
CA LEU A 217 1.56 -18.09 8.48
C LEU A 217 1.07 -17.22 7.32
N LEU A 218 1.85 -16.20 6.92
CA LEU A 218 1.56 -15.40 5.73
C LEU A 218 1.49 -16.28 4.48
N HIS A 219 2.46 -17.19 4.30
CA HIS A 219 2.48 -18.07 3.14
C HIS A 219 1.19 -18.91 2.99
N LEU A 220 0.68 -19.43 4.10
CA LEU A 220 -0.52 -20.25 4.15
C LEU A 220 -1.80 -19.43 3.89
N HIS A 221 -1.90 -18.24 4.48
CA HIS A 221 -3.11 -17.42 4.40
C HIS A 221 -3.14 -16.48 3.19
N ARG A 222 -2.06 -16.39 2.42
CA ARG A 222 -1.93 -15.57 1.21
C ARG A 222 -2.45 -14.13 1.42
N PRO A 223 -1.76 -13.31 2.22
CA PRO A 223 -2.28 -12.02 2.66
C PRO A 223 -2.56 -11.07 1.48
N LEU A 224 -3.49 -10.14 1.68
CA LEU A 224 -3.52 -8.89 0.93
C LEU A 224 -2.34 -8.02 1.39
N MET A 225 -1.45 -7.67 0.48
CA MET A 225 -0.31 -6.80 0.77
C MET A 225 -0.63 -5.36 0.37
N LEU A 226 -0.78 -4.47 1.35
CA LEU A 226 -0.91 -3.03 1.12
C LEU A 226 0.43 -2.37 1.38
N VAL A 227 0.85 -1.47 0.51
CA VAL A 227 2.15 -0.81 0.65
C VAL A 227 1.99 0.68 0.50
N ASP A 228 2.06 1.40 1.63
CA ASP A 228 1.99 2.86 1.68
C ASP A 228 3.38 3.47 1.46
N GLU A 229 3.40 4.58 0.72
CA GLU A 229 4.61 5.24 0.22
C GLU A 229 5.59 4.26 -0.45
N ALA A 230 5.11 3.50 -1.43
CA ALA A 230 5.79 2.35 -2.03
C ALA A 230 7.10 2.61 -2.79
N HIS A 231 7.80 3.75 -2.60
CA HIS A 231 9.07 4.04 -3.25
C HIS A 231 10.08 2.90 -3.01
N ASN A 232 10.29 2.05 -4.02
CA ASN A 232 11.08 0.82 -4.02
C ASN A 232 10.58 -0.33 -3.10
N ALA A 233 9.45 -0.21 -2.43
CA ALA A 233 9.09 -1.10 -1.33
C ALA A 233 8.95 -2.58 -1.73
N VAL A 234 8.06 -2.86 -2.69
CA VAL A 234 7.83 -4.24 -3.15
C VAL A 234 9.01 -4.71 -3.98
N THR A 235 9.53 -3.88 -4.89
CA THR A 235 10.63 -4.23 -5.79
C THR A 235 11.96 -4.53 -5.08
N ASP A 236 12.21 -3.91 -3.92
CA ASP A 236 13.41 -4.13 -3.10
C ASP A 236 13.37 -5.43 -2.28
N LEU A 237 12.20 -6.04 -2.14
CA LEU A 237 12.15 -7.41 -1.61
C LEU A 237 12.83 -8.33 -2.63
N SER A 238 13.53 -9.36 -2.16
CA SER A 238 14.06 -10.37 -3.08
C SER A 238 12.88 -11.16 -3.68
N ASP A 239 13.09 -11.73 -4.87
CA ASP A 239 12.11 -12.65 -5.48
C ASP A 239 11.73 -13.79 -4.52
N GLU A 240 12.70 -14.23 -3.72
CA GLU A 240 12.52 -15.22 -2.67
C GLU A 240 11.60 -14.72 -1.55
N MET A 241 11.81 -13.51 -1.04
CA MET A 241 10.93 -12.93 0.00
C MET A 241 9.49 -12.80 -0.51
N ARG A 242 9.30 -12.38 -1.77
CA ARG A 242 7.97 -12.29 -2.39
C ARG A 242 7.28 -13.65 -2.46
N ARG A 243 7.99 -14.68 -2.92
CA ARG A 243 7.48 -16.07 -2.95
C ARG A 243 7.17 -16.63 -1.55
N ARG A 244 7.97 -16.26 -0.55
CA ARG A 244 7.74 -16.68 0.84
C ARG A 244 6.47 -16.05 1.42
N ILE A 245 6.21 -14.76 1.17
CA ILE A 245 4.98 -14.10 1.62
C ILE A 245 3.74 -14.68 0.92
N ASN A 246 3.88 -15.04 -0.36
CA ASN A 246 2.80 -15.63 -1.18
C ASN A 246 1.48 -14.83 -1.16
N PRO A 247 1.49 -13.51 -1.41
CA PRO A 247 0.29 -12.69 -1.27
C PRO A 247 -0.81 -13.10 -2.26
N ALA A 248 -2.07 -12.83 -1.90
CA ALA A 248 -3.21 -12.97 -2.81
C ALA A 248 -3.33 -11.79 -3.78
N ALA A 249 -2.92 -10.60 -3.35
CA ALA A 249 -2.85 -9.39 -4.17
C ALA A 249 -1.86 -8.40 -3.56
N VAL A 250 -1.31 -7.51 -4.40
CA VAL A 250 -0.46 -6.40 -3.95
C VAL A 250 -1.02 -5.08 -4.47
N VAL A 251 -1.29 -4.16 -3.55
CA VAL A 251 -1.76 -2.80 -3.87
C VAL A 251 -0.81 -1.78 -3.28
N GLU A 252 -0.14 -1.04 -4.16
CA GLU A 252 0.76 0.05 -3.80
C GLU A 252 0.05 1.41 -3.80
N PHE A 253 0.41 2.26 -2.85
CA PHE A 253 -0.01 3.65 -2.80
C PHE A 253 1.24 4.54 -2.80
N THR A 254 1.31 5.51 -3.70
CA THR A 254 2.48 6.40 -3.78
C THR A 254 2.15 7.75 -4.39
N ALA A 255 2.87 8.79 -4.00
CA ALA A 255 2.87 10.07 -4.72
C ALA A 255 3.88 10.08 -5.89
N THR A 256 4.95 9.32 -5.75
CA THR A 256 6.16 9.31 -6.58
C THR A 256 6.44 7.89 -7.09
N PRO A 257 5.68 7.43 -8.10
CA PRO A 257 5.86 6.09 -8.63
C PRO A 257 7.20 5.98 -9.37
N LYS A 258 7.74 4.76 -9.44
CA LYS A 258 8.97 4.47 -10.19
C LYS A 258 8.65 3.71 -11.49
N ASP A 259 9.66 3.56 -12.33
CA ASP A 259 9.55 2.97 -13.68
C ASP A 259 9.00 1.55 -13.74
N ARG A 260 8.98 0.81 -12.61
CA ARG A 260 8.49 -0.57 -12.50
C ARG A 260 7.12 -0.70 -11.81
N SER A 261 6.49 0.38 -11.41
CA SER A 261 5.17 0.33 -10.78
C SER A 261 4.08 0.15 -11.84
N ASN A 262 3.17 -0.81 -11.65
CA ASN A 262 2.00 -1.02 -12.52
C ASN A 262 0.91 0.01 -12.17
N ILE A 263 1.08 1.25 -12.62
CA ILE A 263 0.19 2.36 -12.23
C ILE A 263 -1.16 2.22 -12.92
N LEU A 264 -2.17 1.84 -12.14
CA LEU A 264 -3.55 1.63 -12.61
C LEU A 264 -4.35 2.94 -12.63
N PHE A 265 -4.10 3.80 -11.64
CA PHE A 265 -4.84 5.05 -11.47
C PHE A 265 -3.92 6.19 -11.04
N ASN A 266 -4.17 7.38 -11.57
CA ASN A 266 -3.38 8.58 -11.31
C ASN A 266 -4.29 9.74 -10.90
N VAL A 267 -4.10 10.30 -9.69
CA VAL A 267 -4.78 11.52 -9.26
C VAL A 267 -3.95 12.75 -9.61
N SER A 268 -4.56 13.70 -10.31
CA SER A 268 -3.93 14.97 -10.64
C SER A 268 -3.98 15.95 -9.47
N ALA A 269 -3.05 16.92 -9.45
CA ALA A 269 -3.08 18.00 -8.46
C ALA A 269 -4.35 18.88 -8.62
N ALA A 270 -4.87 19.01 -9.83
CA ALA A 270 -6.10 19.76 -10.11
C ALA A 270 -7.32 19.13 -9.41
N GLU A 271 -7.45 17.80 -9.45
CA GLU A 271 -8.55 17.10 -8.75
C GLU A 271 -8.45 17.23 -7.23
N LEU A 272 -7.23 17.14 -6.66
CA LEU A 272 -7.05 17.38 -5.23
C LEU A 272 -7.42 18.82 -4.83
N LYS A 273 -7.12 19.80 -5.69
CA LYS A 273 -7.51 21.20 -5.48
C LYS A 273 -9.02 21.37 -5.52
N GLN A 274 -9.69 20.78 -6.51
CA GLN A 274 -11.15 20.83 -6.66
C GLN A 274 -11.85 20.25 -5.43
N GLU A 275 -11.30 19.19 -4.85
CA GLU A 275 -11.84 18.55 -3.64
C GLU A 275 -11.37 19.20 -2.33
N ALA A 276 -10.70 20.36 -2.39
CA ALA A 276 -10.11 21.08 -1.27
C ALA A 276 -9.17 20.24 -0.39
N MET A 277 -8.57 19.19 -0.96
CA MET A 277 -7.66 18.28 -0.27
C MET A 277 -6.26 18.87 -0.08
N ILE A 278 -5.91 19.84 -0.93
CA ILE A 278 -4.66 20.60 -0.82
C ILE A 278 -4.96 22.09 -0.81
N LYS A 279 -4.42 22.80 0.18
CA LYS A 279 -4.31 24.26 0.09
C LYS A 279 -3.13 24.52 -0.84
N LEU A 280 -3.39 25.03 -2.03
CA LEU A 280 -2.33 25.47 -2.93
C LEU A 280 -2.13 26.98 -2.76
N PRO A 281 -1.21 27.46 -1.91
CA PRO A 281 -0.50 28.70 -2.16
C PRO A 281 0.71 28.39 -3.07
N ILE A 282 0.57 27.52 -4.07
CA ILE A 282 1.64 27.32 -5.05
C ILE A 282 1.48 28.40 -6.11
N VAL A 283 2.34 29.42 -6.00
CA VAL A 283 2.57 30.38 -7.07
C VAL A 283 3.61 29.75 -7.99
N LEU A 284 3.19 29.34 -9.18
CA LEU A 284 4.09 28.80 -10.19
C LEU A 284 4.61 29.96 -11.04
N GLN A 285 5.93 30.09 -11.15
CA GLN A 285 6.58 31.06 -12.01
C GLN A 285 7.55 30.33 -12.92
N GLU A 286 7.36 30.48 -14.23
CA GLU A 286 8.25 29.93 -15.24
C GLU A 286 9.46 30.87 -15.45
N HIS A 287 10.63 30.27 -15.66
CA HIS A 287 11.87 30.97 -15.98
C HIS A 287 12.45 30.41 -17.29
N PRO A 288 13.05 31.26 -18.14
CA PRO A 288 13.50 30.85 -19.48
C PRO A 288 14.67 29.85 -19.46
N HIS A 289 15.45 29.80 -18.37
CA HIS A 289 16.55 28.86 -18.18
C HIS A 289 16.85 28.67 -16.68
N TRP A 290 17.57 27.62 -16.32
CA TRP A 290 17.76 27.22 -14.91
C TRP A 290 18.49 28.27 -14.06
N GLN A 291 19.42 29.04 -14.62
CA GLN A 291 20.11 30.11 -13.89
C GLN A 291 19.12 31.20 -13.45
N ALA A 292 18.16 31.56 -14.31
CA ALA A 292 17.11 32.52 -13.98
C ALA A 292 16.19 31.97 -12.88
N ALA A 293 15.90 30.67 -12.88
CA ALA A 293 15.14 30.03 -11.80
C ALA A 293 15.90 30.08 -10.46
N VAL A 294 17.22 29.84 -10.46
CA VAL A 294 18.04 29.93 -9.23
C VAL A 294 18.05 31.36 -8.69
N VAL A 295 18.28 32.36 -9.54
CA VAL A 295 18.26 33.78 -9.13
C VAL A 295 16.87 34.17 -8.60
N GLY A 296 15.81 33.81 -9.31
CA GLY A 296 14.42 34.06 -8.88
C GLY A 296 14.10 33.41 -7.54
N THR A 297 14.58 32.18 -7.31
CA THR A 297 14.39 31.46 -6.04
C THR A 297 15.05 32.19 -4.86
N VAL A 298 16.28 32.69 -5.02
CA VAL A 298 16.97 33.46 -3.98
C VAL A 298 16.22 34.76 -3.69
N GLN A 299 15.83 35.50 -4.73
CA GLN A 299 15.12 36.76 -4.60
C GLN A 299 13.78 36.58 -3.89
N GLU A 300 13.03 35.53 -4.23
CA GLU A 300 11.74 35.25 -3.63
C GLU A 300 11.88 34.81 -2.17
N ARG A 301 12.88 33.96 -1.85
CA ARG A 301 13.21 33.63 -0.46
C ARG A 301 13.51 34.89 0.36
N ASP A 302 14.29 35.82 -0.16
CA ASP A 302 14.63 37.06 0.54
C ASP A 302 13.43 37.99 0.73
N ARG A 303 12.55 38.05 -0.28
CA ARG A 303 11.28 38.75 -0.17
C ARG A 303 10.41 38.16 0.94
N LEU A 304 10.29 36.83 0.97
CA LEU A 304 9.53 36.12 2.00
C LEU A 304 10.17 36.29 3.38
N ALA A 305 11.49 36.35 3.50
CA ALA A 305 12.18 36.53 4.78
C ALA A 305 11.84 37.90 5.41
N ARG A 306 11.85 38.97 4.59
CA ARG A 306 11.43 40.31 5.03
C ARG A 306 9.94 40.39 5.41
N LEU A 307 9.10 39.55 4.82
CA LEU A 307 7.68 39.46 5.20
C LEU A 307 7.50 38.69 6.50
N ALA A 308 8.23 37.59 6.67
CA ALA A 308 8.21 36.76 7.87
C ALA A 308 8.63 37.52 9.13
N GLU A 309 9.55 38.49 9.03
CA GLU A 309 9.93 39.38 10.16
C GLU A 309 8.75 40.17 10.76
N LYS A 310 7.67 40.36 10.01
CA LYS A 310 6.48 41.10 10.42
C LYS A 310 5.35 40.21 10.93
N ASP A 311 5.54 38.90 10.89
CA ASP A 311 4.54 37.94 11.34
C ASP A 311 4.71 37.65 12.84
N ALA A 312 3.60 37.43 13.54
CA ALA A 312 3.61 37.07 14.96
C ALA A 312 4.08 35.61 15.15
N ALA A 313 3.87 34.76 14.15
CA ALA A 313 4.41 33.40 14.13
C ALA A 313 5.86 33.40 13.63
N TYR A 314 6.70 32.57 14.24
CA TYR A 314 8.05 32.37 13.74
C TYR A 314 8.01 31.61 12.40
N ILE A 315 8.31 32.32 11.30
CA ILE A 315 8.34 31.77 9.95
C ILE A 315 9.77 31.85 9.41
N ARG A 316 10.30 30.73 8.88
CA ARG A 316 11.61 30.67 8.25
C ARG A 316 11.49 30.21 6.79
N PRO A 317 11.55 31.14 5.82
CA PRO A 317 11.55 30.78 4.40
C PRO A 317 12.79 29.95 4.02
N LEU A 318 12.58 28.93 3.18
CA LEU A 318 13.62 28.02 2.71
C LEU A 318 13.62 28.00 1.18
N ALA A 319 14.82 27.96 0.61
CA ALA A 319 15.02 27.67 -0.81
C ALA A 319 15.47 26.21 -0.94
N LEU A 320 14.75 25.42 -1.73
CA LEU A 320 15.10 24.03 -2.04
C LEU A 320 15.44 23.95 -3.52
N TYR A 321 16.64 23.46 -3.84
CA TYR A 321 17.05 23.16 -5.21
C TYR A 321 17.03 21.65 -5.40
N GLN A 322 16.34 21.20 -6.45
CA GLN A 322 16.38 19.81 -6.88
C GLN A 322 17.15 19.77 -8.20
N ALA A 323 18.31 19.10 -8.20
CA ALA A 323 19.17 18.90 -9.36
C ALA A 323 19.01 17.48 -9.91
#